data_AF-A0A2D4L4I8-F1
#
_entry.id   AF-A0A2D4L4I8-F1
#
_cell.length_a   1.000
_cell.length_b   1.000
_cell.length_c   1.000
_cell.angle_alpha   90.00
_cell.angle_beta   90.00
_cell.angle_gamma   90.00
#
_symmetry.space_group_name_H-M   'P 1'
#
loop_
_entity.id
_entity.type
_entity.pdbx_description
1 polymer ?
#
loop_
_entity_poly.entity_id
_entity_poly.type
_entity_poly.pdbx_seq_one_letter_code
_entity_poly.pdbx_strand_id
1 'polypeptide(L)'
;FDVVSKIYIATDSSPVDMQSYELCCDMIDVVIDISCIYGLKEDGSGSAYDEESMAIIKLNNTTVLYLKEVTKFLALVCILREESFERKGLIDYNFHCFRKAIHEVFEVGLSSHRPCGHQTNIPNLKAVTQNGTPKED
;
A
#
# COMPACT_ATOMS: atom_id res chain seq x y z
N PHE A 1 -2.65 -6.84 -3.36
CA PHE A 1 -1.97 -7.12 -4.62
C PHE A 1 -1.34 -5.85 -5.15
N ASP A 2 -0.08 -5.90 -5.54
CA ASP A 2 0.45 -4.95 -6.52
C ASP A 2 -0.20 -5.25 -7.88
N VAL A 3 -0.86 -4.25 -8.45
CA VAL A 3 -1.75 -4.41 -9.62
C VAL A 3 -0.98 -4.83 -10.88
N VAL A 4 0.28 -4.43 -11.00
CA VAL A 4 1.11 -4.68 -12.18
C VAL A 4 1.79 -6.04 -12.07
N SER A 5 2.48 -6.29 -10.96
CA SER A 5 3.28 -7.51 -10.75
C SER A 5 2.48 -8.72 -10.30
N LYS A 6 1.22 -8.52 -9.87
CA LYS A 6 0.34 -9.53 -9.25
C LYS A 6 0.87 -10.10 -7.93
N ILE A 7 1.96 -9.57 -7.38
CA ILE A 7 2.49 -9.99 -6.09
C ILE A 7 1.60 -9.42 -4.98
N TYR A 8 1.10 -10.26 -4.06
CA TYR A 8 0.45 -9.77 -2.84
C TYR A 8 1.50 -9.54 -1.74
N ILE A 9 1.41 -8.39 -1.07
CA ILE A 9 2.33 -8.02 0.03
C ILE A 9 1.83 -8.51 1.40
N ALA A 10 0.55 -8.83 1.50
CA ALA A 10 -0.11 -9.31 2.71
C ALA A 10 -1.37 -10.09 2.34
N THR A 11 -1.76 -11.02 3.21
CA THR A 11 -2.99 -11.82 3.17
C THR A 11 -3.49 -12.00 4.60
N ASP A 12 -4.73 -12.41 4.78
CA ASP A 12 -5.25 -12.76 6.11
C ASP A 12 -4.58 -14.05 6.64
N SER A 13 -4.89 -14.42 7.88
CA SER A 13 -4.28 -15.58 8.53
C SER A 13 -4.73 -16.94 7.96
N SER A 14 -5.75 -16.96 7.09
CA SER A 14 -6.23 -18.20 6.49
C SER A 14 -5.20 -18.76 5.49
N PRO A 15 -5.12 -20.09 5.34
CA PRO A 15 -4.23 -20.69 4.36
C PRO A 15 -4.61 -20.24 2.95
N VAL A 16 -3.60 -19.82 2.18
CA VAL A 16 -3.77 -19.39 0.79
C VAL A 16 -3.73 -20.61 -0.13
N ASP A 17 -4.79 -20.79 -0.90
CA ASP A 17 -4.86 -21.77 -1.98
C ASP A 17 -4.37 -21.16 -3.31
N MET A 18 -3.63 -21.94 -4.10
CA MET A 18 -3.02 -21.47 -5.35
C MET A 18 -4.07 -21.09 -6.39
N GLN A 19 -5.18 -21.84 -6.48
CA GLN A 19 -6.25 -21.54 -7.45
C GLN A 19 -6.96 -20.23 -7.09
N SER A 20 -7.10 -19.96 -5.80
CA SER A 20 -7.64 -18.69 -5.31
C SER A 20 -6.75 -17.50 -5.66
N TYR A 21 -5.43 -17.67 -5.58
CA TYR A 21 -4.47 -16.65 -6.01
C TYR A 21 -4.55 -16.40 -7.53
N GLU A 22 -4.55 -17.47 -8.34
CA GLU A 22 -4.67 -17.38 -9.80
C GLU A 22 -5.96 -16.68 -10.21
N LEU A 23 -7.09 -17.06 -9.62
CA LEU A 23 -8.39 -16.43 -9.87
C LEU A 23 -8.40 -14.93 -9.53
N CYS A 24 -7.69 -14.52 -8.47
CA CYS A 24 -7.54 -13.11 -8.13
C CYS A 24 -6.66 -12.36 -9.15
N CYS A 25 -5.63 -13.01 -9.70
CA CYS A 25 -4.81 -12.45 -10.76
C CYS A 25 -5.64 -12.22 -12.03
N ASP A 26 -6.39 -13.23 -12.45
CA ASP A 26 -7.30 -13.16 -13.59
C ASP A 26 -8.34 -12.04 -13.40
N MET A 27 -8.89 -11.89 -12.18
CA MET A 27 -9.78 -10.78 -11.86
C MET A 27 -9.12 -9.42 -12.10
N ILE A 28 -7.88 -9.23 -11.65
CA ILE A 28 -7.18 -7.95 -11.84
C ILE A 28 -6.99 -7.69 -13.33
N ASP A 29 -6.59 -8.68 -14.13
CA ASP A 29 -6.40 -8.51 -15.57
C ASP A 29 -7.70 -8.12 -16.27
N VAL A 30 -8.80 -8.82 -15.99
CA VAL A 30 -10.13 -8.47 -16.54
C VAL A 30 -10.52 -7.03 -16.20
N VAL A 31 -10.33 -6.62 -14.94
CA VAL A 31 -10.68 -5.27 -14.50
C VAL A 31 -9.83 -4.22 -15.20
N ILE A 32 -8.52 -4.43 -15.29
CA ILE A 32 -7.60 -3.48 -15.91
C ILE A 32 -7.84 -3.39 -17.42
N ASP A 33 -8.01 -4.52 -18.11
CA ASP A 33 -8.25 -4.55 -19.56
C ASP A 33 -9.55 -3.82 -19.94
N ILE A 34 -10.62 -4.03 -19.17
CA ILE A 34 -11.90 -3.30 -19.38
C ILE A 34 -11.70 -1.80 -19.11
N SER A 35 -11.02 -1.44 -18.03
CA SER A 35 -10.74 -0.04 -17.69
C SER A 35 -9.81 0.64 -18.70
N CYS A 36 -8.94 -0.10 -19.40
CA CYS A 36 -8.14 0.47 -20.49
C CYS A 36 -8.99 0.88 -21.69
N ILE A 37 -10.13 0.21 -21.91
CA ILE A 37 -11.05 0.51 -23.01
C ILE A 37 -12.01 1.65 -22.62
N TYR A 38 -12.58 1.58 -21.41
CA TYR A 38 -13.71 2.44 -21.02
C TYR A 38 -13.44 3.37 -19.82
N GLY A 39 -12.32 3.22 -19.12
CA GLY A 39 -11.96 4.01 -17.93
C GLY A 39 -11.19 5.30 -18.24
N LEU A 40 -10.81 5.53 -19.50
CA LEU A 40 -10.16 6.76 -19.93
C LEU A 40 -11.21 7.84 -20.23
N LYS A 41 -10.86 9.10 -19.98
CA LYS A 41 -11.69 10.25 -20.36
C LYS A 41 -11.69 10.43 -21.88
N GLU A 42 -12.67 11.17 -22.40
CA GLU A 42 -12.83 11.40 -23.86
C GLU A 42 -11.59 12.04 -24.52
N ASP A 43 -10.81 12.82 -23.76
CA ASP A 43 -9.56 13.42 -24.21
C ASP A 43 -8.35 12.46 -24.17
N GLY A 44 -8.58 11.19 -23.83
CA GLY A 44 -7.55 10.18 -23.64
C GLY A 44 -6.73 10.35 -22.36
N SER A 45 -7.10 11.29 -21.49
CA SER A 45 -6.47 11.46 -20.18
C SER A 45 -7.07 10.52 -19.14
N GLY A 46 -6.31 10.22 -18.09
CA GLY A 46 -6.74 9.32 -17.01
C GLY A 46 -5.83 8.10 -16.89
N SER A 47 -6.26 7.17 -16.05
CA SER A 47 -5.57 5.91 -15.79
C SER A 47 -6.61 4.80 -15.74
N ALA A 48 -6.27 3.61 -16.25
CA ALA A 48 -7.11 2.43 -16.12
C ALA A 48 -7.26 1.96 -14.66
N TYR A 49 -6.43 2.49 -13.76
CA TYR A 49 -6.49 2.25 -12.34
C TYR A 49 -6.30 3.57 -11.57
N ASP A 50 -7.29 3.92 -10.78
CA ASP A 50 -7.41 5.19 -10.05
C ASP A 50 -8.05 5.00 -8.66
N GLU A 51 -8.24 6.08 -7.92
CA GLU A 51 -8.71 6.05 -6.53
C GLU A 51 -10.16 5.57 -6.37
N GLU A 52 -10.94 5.52 -7.46
CA GLU A 52 -12.33 5.06 -7.48
C GLU A 52 -12.47 3.63 -8.03
N SER A 53 -11.36 3.03 -8.47
CA SER A 53 -11.36 1.71 -9.09
C SER A 53 -11.89 0.62 -8.15
N MET A 54 -13.01 0.01 -8.56
CA MET A 54 -13.61 -1.14 -7.89
C MET A 54 -14.22 -2.11 -8.89
N ALA A 55 -14.32 -3.38 -8.51
CA ALA A 55 -15.04 -4.38 -9.30
C ALA A 55 -15.66 -5.46 -8.44
N ILE A 56 -16.78 -6.01 -8.90
CA ILE A 56 -17.50 -7.10 -8.28
C ILE A 56 -17.76 -8.15 -9.35
N ILE A 57 -17.24 -9.36 -9.16
CA ILE A 57 -17.52 -10.50 -10.04
C ILE A 57 -18.22 -11.57 -9.23
N LYS A 58 -19.46 -11.91 -9.61
CA LYS A 58 -20.23 -12.99 -8.99
C LYS A 58 -20.10 -14.26 -9.84
N LEU A 59 -19.63 -15.34 -9.24
CA LEU A 59 -19.53 -16.64 -9.88
C LEU A 59 -20.83 -17.44 -9.68
N ASN A 60 -21.05 -18.45 -10.52
CA ASN A 60 -22.24 -19.30 -10.51
C ASN A 60 -22.30 -20.30 -9.32
N ASN A 61 -21.43 -20.16 -8.34
CA ASN A 61 -21.28 -21.08 -7.20
C ASN A 61 -21.33 -20.36 -5.85
N THR A 62 -22.05 -19.23 -5.76
CA THR A 62 -22.20 -18.38 -4.55
C THR A 62 -20.92 -17.67 -4.09
N THR A 63 -19.88 -17.65 -4.92
CA THR A 63 -18.63 -16.93 -4.65
C THR A 63 -18.69 -15.54 -5.26
N VAL A 64 -18.26 -14.54 -4.51
CA VAL A 64 -18.12 -13.15 -4.97
C VAL A 64 -16.67 -12.74 -4.83
N LEU A 65 -16.09 -12.28 -5.93
CA LEU A 65 -14.78 -11.63 -5.96
C LEU A 65 -15.00 -10.11 -5.87
N TYR A 66 -14.33 -9.46 -4.92
CA TYR A 66 -14.49 -8.04 -4.67
C TYR A 66 -13.14 -7.32 -4.67
N LEU A 67 -12.92 -6.45 -5.65
CA LEU A 67 -11.71 -5.66 -5.82
C LEU A 67 -11.99 -4.21 -5.45
N LYS A 68 -11.10 -3.60 -4.67
CA LYS A 68 -11.08 -2.16 -4.40
C LYS A 68 -9.67 -1.60 -4.36
N GLU A 69 -9.50 -0.39 -4.89
CA GLU A 69 -8.26 0.36 -4.77
C GLU A 69 -7.93 0.71 -3.32
N VAL A 70 -6.67 0.46 -2.94
CA VAL A 70 -6.11 0.88 -1.64
C VAL A 70 -5.12 2.01 -1.84
N THR A 71 -4.19 1.86 -2.78
CA THR A 71 -3.25 2.91 -3.22
C THR A 71 -3.07 2.83 -4.73
N LYS A 72 -2.38 3.81 -5.33
CA LYS A 72 -2.02 3.86 -6.76
C LYS A 72 -1.42 2.58 -7.33
N PHE A 73 -0.79 1.75 -6.49
CA PHE A 73 -0.18 0.48 -6.91
C PHE A 73 -0.87 -0.74 -6.29
N LEU A 74 -1.59 -0.57 -5.18
CA LEU A 74 -2.12 -1.68 -4.38
C LEU A 74 -3.63 -1.76 -4.48
N ALA A 75 -4.14 -2.93 -4.86
CA ALA A 75 -5.55 -3.30 -4.76
C ALA A 75 -5.77 -4.34 -3.66
N LEU A 76 -6.88 -4.23 -2.94
CA LEU A 76 -7.42 -5.31 -2.13
C LEU A 76 -8.33 -6.17 -3.01
N VAL A 77 -8.12 -7.48 -3.01
CA VAL A 77 -8.99 -8.46 -3.67
C VAL A 77 -9.50 -9.42 -2.61
N CYS A 78 -10.80 -9.52 -2.46
CA CYS A 78 -11.48 -10.36 -1.47
C CYS A 78 -12.28 -11.45 -2.15
N ILE A 79 -12.22 -12.67 -1.61
CA ILE A 79 -13.11 -13.77 -1.97
C ILE A 79 -14.08 -13.98 -0.81
N LEU A 80 -15.38 -13.94 -1.09
CA LEU A 80 -16.40 -14.03 -0.06
C LEU A 80 -17.63 -14.80 -0.58
N ARG A 81 -18.48 -15.25 0.34
CA ARG A 81 -19.78 -15.85 0.01
C ARG A 81 -20.80 -14.77 -0.33
N GLU A 82 -21.71 -15.07 -1.26
CA GLU A 82 -22.76 -14.16 -1.70
C GLU A 82 -23.66 -13.70 -0.55
N GLU A 83 -24.04 -14.60 0.36
CA GLU A 83 -24.80 -14.27 1.58
C GLU A 83 -24.09 -13.23 2.46
N SER A 84 -22.76 -13.27 2.53
CA SER A 84 -21.98 -12.27 3.28
C SER A 84 -21.98 -10.93 2.58
N PHE A 85 -22.02 -10.95 1.24
CA PHE A 85 -22.03 -9.73 0.42
C PHE A 85 -23.37 -8.98 0.46
N GLU A 86 -24.46 -9.60 0.94
CA GLU A 86 -25.72 -8.89 1.20
C GLU A 86 -25.52 -7.70 2.16
N ARG A 87 -24.51 -7.78 3.04
CA ARG A 87 -24.10 -6.72 3.95
C ARG A 87 -23.07 -5.76 3.34
N LYS A 88 -23.08 -5.56 2.02
CA LYS A 88 -22.12 -4.72 1.27
C LYS A 88 -21.86 -3.36 1.91
N GLY A 89 -22.89 -2.68 2.42
CA GLY A 89 -22.75 -1.36 3.05
C GLY A 89 -21.80 -1.36 4.26
N LEU A 90 -21.86 -2.40 5.11
CA LEU A 90 -20.94 -2.55 6.24
C LEU A 90 -19.53 -2.95 5.78
N ILE A 91 -19.44 -3.78 4.74
CA ILE A 91 -18.16 -4.14 4.12
C ILE A 91 -17.47 -2.89 3.57
N ASP A 92 -18.21 -2.01 2.92
CA ASP A 92 -17.69 -0.75 2.38
C ASP A 92 -17.22 0.21 3.47
N TYR A 93 -17.96 0.31 4.57
CA TYR A 93 -17.54 1.09 5.73
C TYR A 93 -16.25 0.53 6.34
N ASN A 94 -16.18 -0.78 6.57
CA ASN A 94 -14.97 -1.42 7.08
C ASN A 94 -13.78 -1.24 6.13
N PHE A 95 -14.02 -1.33 4.82
CA PHE A 95 -13.00 -1.06 3.81
C PHE A 95 -12.48 0.37 3.88
N HIS A 96 -13.35 1.36 4.08
CA HIS A 96 -12.94 2.75 4.25
C HIS A 96 -11.99 2.90 5.46
N CYS A 97 -12.34 2.31 6.61
CA CYS A 97 -11.48 2.28 7.78
C CYS A 97 -10.13 1.59 7.49
N PHE A 98 -10.17 0.45 6.78
CA PHE A 98 -8.98 -0.29 6.38
C PHE A 98 -8.06 0.53 5.46
N ARG A 99 -8.59 1.15 4.40
CA ARG A 99 -7.81 1.99 3.47
C ARG A 99 -7.13 3.14 4.20
N LYS A 100 -7.87 3.81 5.09
CA LYS A 100 -7.31 4.87 5.93
C LYS A 100 -6.15 4.36 6.80
N ALA A 101 -6.33 3.24 7.49
CA ALA A 101 -5.27 2.66 8.33
C ALA A 101 -4.02 2.28 7.51
N ILE A 102 -4.17 1.74 6.30
CA ILE A 102 -3.03 1.43 5.43
C ILE A 102 -2.26 2.70 5.02
N HIS A 103 -2.96 3.79 4.71
CA HIS A 103 -2.32 5.08 4.41
C HIS A 103 -1.50 5.59 5.60
N GLU A 104 -2.08 5.55 6.81
CA GLU A 104 -1.37 5.94 8.04
C GLU A 104 -0.12 5.08 8.29
N VAL A 105 -0.19 3.77 8.04
CA VAL A 105 0.97 2.85 8.18
C VAL A 105 2.12 3.24 7.25
N PHE A 106 1.83 3.63 6.01
CA PHE A 106 2.86 4.05 5.06
C PHE A 106 3.49 5.41 5.39
N GLU A 107 2.77 6.30 6.08
CA GLU A 107 3.29 7.60 6.51
C GLU A 107 4.32 7.50 7.65
N VAL A 108 4.23 6.47 8.51
CA VAL A 108 5.15 6.28 9.65
C VAL A 108 6.60 6.11 9.17
N GLY A 109 6.82 5.42 8.05
CA GLY A 109 8.15 5.19 7.48
C GLY A 109 8.86 6.47 7.02
N LEU A 110 8.12 7.49 6.60
CA LEU A 110 8.65 8.78 6.15
C LEU A 110 9.05 9.67 7.33
N SER A 111 8.39 9.51 8.48
CA SER A 111 8.59 10.34 9.67
C SER A 111 9.83 9.96 10.49
N SER A 112 10.36 8.75 10.31
CA SER A 112 11.52 8.24 11.06
C SER A 112 12.87 8.79 10.58
N HIS A 113 12.91 9.47 9.43
CA HIS A 113 14.14 10.04 8.87
C HIS A 113 14.36 11.53 9.22
N ARG A 114 14.06 11.94 10.46
CA ARG A 114 14.64 13.19 10.98
C ARG A 114 16.09 12.92 11.38
N PRO A 115 17.09 13.66 10.88
CA PRO A 115 18.43 13.59 11.45
C PRO A 115 18.29 14.03 12.91
N CYS A 116 18.62 13.13 13.84
CA CYS A 116 18.72 13.47 15.24
C CYS A 116 19.84 14.51 15.39
N GLY A 117 19.48 15.79 15.45
CA GLY A 117 20.39 16.87 15.80
C GLY A 117 20.80 16.74 17.26
N HIS A 118 21.83 15.92 17.53
CA HIS A 118 22.55 15.99 18.79
C HIS A 118 23.27 17.34 18.86
N GLN A 119 22.66 18.34 19.50
CA GLN A 119 23.43 19.45 20.06
C GLN A 119 24.16 18.92 21.29
N THR A 120 25.43 18.58 21.11
CA THR A 120 26.37 18.36 22.20
C THR A 120 26.64 19.71 22.88
N ASN A 121 26.01 19.95 24.03
CA ASN A 121 26.44 20.97 24.97
C ASN A 121 27.81 20.57 25.53
N ILE A 122 28.89 21.12 24.96
CA ILE A 122 30.25 21.01 25.52
C ILE A 122 30.46 22.21 26.47
N PRO A 123 30.66 22.00 27.77
CA PRO A 123 31.10 23.08 28.66
C PRO A 123 32.56 23.46 28.36
N ASN A 124 32.78 24.76 28.16
CA ASN A 124 34.08 25.39 27.93
C ASN A 124 35.13 24.98 28.98
N LEU A 125 36.19 24.30 28.55
CA LEU A 125 37.41 24.14 29.33
C LEU A 125 38.44 25.18 28.89
N LYS A 126 38.94 25.95 29.87
CA LYS A 126 39.83 27.10 29.74
C LYS A 126 41.14 26.75 29.00
N ALA A 127 41.60 27.72 28.22
CA ALA A 127 42.88 27.76 27.54
C ALA A 127 44.08 27.55 28.49
N VAL A 128 45.02 26.71 28.07
CA VAL A 128 46.40 26.69 28.57
C VAL A 128 47.34 26.64 27.37
N THR A 129 48.08 27.72 27.20
CA THR A 129 49.12 27.97 26.20
C THR A 129 50.41 27.27 26.62
N GLN A 130 50.99 26.40 25.79
CA GLN A 130 52.42 26.04 25.89
C GLN A 130 53.01 25.79 24.49
N ASN A 131 53.73 26.81 23.98
CA ASN A 131 54.74 26.67 22.93
C ASN A 131 56.11 26.60 23.61
N GLY A 132 56.98 25.71 23.14
CA GLY A 132 58.42 25.76 23.44
C GLY A 132 59.09 24.39 23.54
N THR A 133 59.51 23.85 22.40
CA THR A 133 60.44 22.72 22.26
C THR A 133 61.84 23.04 22.78
N PRO A 134 62.58 22.04 23.30
CA PRO A 134 64.04 22.03 23.20
C PRO A 134 64.62 20.73 22.57
N LYS A 135 65.38 20.96 21.49
CA LYS A 135 66.67 20.39 21.02
C LYS A 135 67.07 18.91 21.23
N GLU A 136 67.46 18.28 20.12
CA GLU A 136 68.68 17.46 19.84
C GLU A 136 68.93 17.68 18.31
N ASP A 137 70.08 18.04 17.71
CA ASP A 137 71.52 18.05 18.01
C ASP A 137 72.19 19.41 17.67
#